data_AF-B3EN66-F1
#
_entry.id   AF-B3EN66-F1
#
_cell.length_a   1.000
_cell.length_b   1.000
_cell.length_c   1.000
_cell.angle_alpha   90.00
_cell.angle_beta   90.00
_cell.angle_gamma   90.00
#
_symmetry.space_group_name_H-M   'P 1'
#
loop_
_entity.id
_entity.type
_entity.pdbx_description
1 polymer ?
#
loop_
_entity_poly.entity_id
_entity_poly.type
_entity_poly.pdbx_seq_one_letter_code
_entity_poly.pdbx_strand_id
1 'polypeptide(L)'
;MGISVYIASRDDRAKLIKTILLEEYGLEESFSEQIYNENVKSHFEILKDKISFLAETCYVDSFYRDSYYHYFSSKLNCYSRDCVRISLFDGEVYEEDFAVSDKYISLQKRYRGFYVLRPTFPHIIGRSVISPMALKDSDMRICVSDFSTTANGLKFKICGFPHSSQDTETITCAETTLWAVMEYFGNKYPYYKPVQPSKIIQQLNDLSYERQVPSRGLAVHQISYALKEFGFGTRIYGKKQYGDEFERLLSCYVESGIPLVVAIQNEGAGIGHALLAVGRENDYLTRFDELKPYIN
;
A
#
# COMPACT_ATOMS: atom_id res chain seq x y z
N MET A 1 11.73 6.48 24.79
CA MET A 1 10.71 5.48 24.40
C MET A 1 11.42 4.15 24.22
N GLY A 2 10.95 3.11 24.91
CA GLY A 2 11.37 1.74 24.63
C GLY A 2 10.61 1.21 23.41
N ILE A 3 11.18 0.20 22.74
CA ILE A 3 10.45 -0.54 21.71
C ILE A 3 9.54 -1.52 22.43
N SER A 4 8.24 -1.44 22.17
CA SER A 4 7.24 -2.37 22.65
C SER A 4 6.85 -3.31 21.51
N VAL A 5 6.66 -4.59 21.82
CA VAL A 5 6.15 -5.60 20.89
C VAL A 5 4.86 -6.16 21.46
N TYR A 6 3.80 -6.15 20.66
CA TYR A 6 2.50 -6.70 21.02
C TYR A 6 2.15 -7.84 20.07
N ILE A 7 1.60 -8.92 20.61
CA ILE A 7 1.08 -10.04 19.82
C ILE A 7 -0.41 -10.17 20.11
N ALA A 8 -1.22 -10.29 19.05
CA ALA A 8 -2.67 -10.45 19.18
C ALA A 8 -3.22 -11.49 18.22
N SER A 9 -4.24 -12.19 18.68
CA SER A 9 -5.09 -13.04 17.87
C SER A 9 -6.03 -12.21 16.99
N ARG A 10 -6.79 -12.89 16.12
CA ARG A 10 -7.81 -12.26 15.27
C ARG A 10 -8.92 -11.57 16.06
N ASP A 11 -9.30 -12.12 17.21
CA ASP A 11 -10.38 -11.62 18.04
C ASP A 11 -9.95 -10.40 18.86
N ASP A 12 -8.66 -10.33 19.21
CA ASP A 12 -8.07 -9.21 19.96
C ASP A 12 -7.61 -8.05 19.08
N ARG A 13 -7.74 -8.16 17.73
CA ARG A 13 -7.23 -7.14 16.80
C ARG A 13 -7.73 -5.72 17.08
N ALA A 14 -9.01 -5.60 17.44
CA ALA A 14 -9.65 -4.31 17.70
C ALA A 14 -9.06 -3.68 18.96
N LYS A 15 -8.86 -4.51 20.00
CA LYS A 15 -8.22 -4.10 21.25
C LYS A 15 -6.78 -3.66 21.00
N LEU A 16 -6.00 -4.46 20.26
CA LEU A 16 -4.62 -4.14 19.89
C LEU A 16 -4.50 -2.77 19.22
N ILE A 17 -5.29 -2.52 18.18
CA ILE A 17 -5.22 -1.27 17.41
C ILE A 17 -5.65 -0.07 18.28
N LYS A 18 -6.70 -0.21 19.09
CA LYS A 18 -7.14 0.85 20.01
C LYS A 18 -6.10 1.14 21.08
N THR A 19 -5.45 0.11 21.64
CA THR A 19 -4.32 0.27 22.57
C THR A 19 -3.18 1.03 21.92
N ILE A 20 -2.82 0.73 20.67
CA ILE A 20 -1.79 1.48 19.93
C ILE A 20 -2.20 2.96 19.77
N LEU A 21 -3.45 3.25 19.41
CA LEU A 21 -3.94 4.62 19.25
C LEU A 21 -3.89 5.42 20.57
N LEU A 22 -4.25 4.77 21.68
CA LEU A 22 -4.25 5.36 23.01
C LEU A 22 -2.83 5.56 23.57
N GLU A 23 -2.04 4.48 23.64
CA GLU A 23 -0.78 4.45 24.38
C GLU A 23 0.40 5.00 23.57
N GLU A 24 0.48 4.67 22.27
CA GLU A 24 1.62 5.05 21.43
C GLU A 24 1.42 6.40 20.74
N TYR A 25 0.18 6.74 20.40
CA TYR A 25 -0.16 8.01 19.75
C TYR A 25 -0.85 9.02 20.67
N GLY A 26 -1.16 8.66 21.91
CA GLY A 26 -1.68 9.60 22.92
C GLY A 26 -3.06 10.16 22.57
N LEU A 27 -3.88 9.42 21.83
CA LEU A 27 -5.23 9.86 21.47
C LEU A 27 -6.22 9.62 22.61
N GLU A 28 -7.32 10.37 22.60
CA GLU A 28 -8.46 10.11 23.48
C GLU A 28 -9.20 8.82 23.07
N GLU A 29 -9.86 8.18 24.03
CA GLU A 29 -10.57 6.90 23.82
C GLU A 29 -11.70 7.03 22.80
N SER A 30 -12.52 8.07 22.91
CA SER A 30 -13.63 8.35 21.98
C SER A 30 -13.13 8.54 20.54
N PHE A 31 -12.03 9.27 20.36
CA PHE A 31 -11.44 9.53 19.06
C PHE A 31 -10.75 8.28 18.49
N SER A 32 -10.12 7.47 19.34
CA SER A 32 -9.52 6.18 18.96
C SER A 32 -10.59 5.20 18.47
N GLU A 33 -11.75 5.16 19.15
CA GLU A 33 -12.91 4.37 18.73
C GLU A 33 -13.42 4.80 17.35
N GLN A 34 -13.54 6.12 17.14
CA GLN A 34 -13.97 6.69 15.87
C GLN A 34 -13.02 6.32 14.73
N ILE A 35 -11.70 6.59 14.88
CA ILE A 35 -10.70 6.28 13.85
C ILE A 35 -10.69 4.78 13.53
N TYR A 36 -10.77 3.93 14.55
CA TYR A 36 -10.81 2.49 14.34
C TYR A 36 -11.99 2.09 13.45
N ASN A 37 -13.20 2.56 13.80
CA ASN A 37 -14.42 2.17 13.09
C ASN A 37 -14.52 2.77 11.67
N GLU A 38 -14.08 4.02 11.49
CA GLU A 38 -14.23 4.74 10.22
C GLU A 38 -13.09 4.50 9.23
N ASN A 39 -11.86 4.31 9.71
CA ASN A 39 -10.66 4.34 8.85
C ASN A 39 -9.81 3.08 8.89
N VAL A 40 -9.99 2.19 9.87
CA VAL A 40 -9.08 1.05 10.08
C VAL A 40 -9.77 -0.28 9.91
N LYS A 41 -10.95 -0.45 10.50
CA LYS A 41 -11.67 -1.73 10.63
C LYS A 41 -11.80 -2.47 9.30
N SER A 42 -12.18 -1.77 8.24
CA SER A 42 -12.36 -2.36 6.89
C SER A 42 -11.08 -3.00 6.34
N HIS A 43 -9.92 -2.41 6.61
CA HIS A 43 -8.63 -2.96 6.14
C HIS A 43 -8.26 -4.29 6.80
N PHE A 44 -8.75 -4.54 8.02
CA PHE A 44 -8.45 -5.78 8.76
C PHE A 44 -9.56 -6.84 8.62
N GLU A 45 -10.79 -6.45 8.29
CA GLU A 45 -11.91 -7.39 8.13
C GLU A 45 -11.81 -8.27 6.89
N ILE A 46 -11.05 -7.84 5.87
CA ILE A 46 -10.78 -8.62 4.65
C ILE A 46 -9.80 -9.79 4.90
N LEU A 47 -9.11 -9.82 6.04
CA LEU A 47 -8.10 -10.84 6.36
C LEU A 47 -8.75 -12.16 6.82
N LYS A 48 -8.10 -13.28 6.52
CA LYS A 48 -8.52 -14.61 6.97
C LYS A 48 -8.52 -14.71 8.50
N ASP A 49 -9.39 -15.59 9.00
CA ASP A 49 -9.66 -15.73 10.43
C ASP A 49 -8.45 -16.25 11.23
N LYS A 50 -7.54 -16.96 10.57
CA LYS A 50 -6.33 -17.52 11.19
C LYS A 50 -5.16 -16.53 11.24
N ILE A 51 -5.34 -15.29 10.79
CA ILE A 51 -4.26 -14.30 10.80
C ILE A 51 -4.04 -13.77 12.22
N SER A 52 -2.81 -13.93 12.71
CA SER A 52 -2.31 -13.31 13.94
C SER A 52 -1.49 -12.06 13.62
N PHE A 53 -1.41 -11.16 14.59
CA PHE A 53 -0.78 -9.85 14.46
C PHE A 53 0.41 -9.72 15.40
N LEU A 54 1.51 -9.17 14.90
CA LEU A 54 2.64 -8.72 15.70
C LEU A 54 2.86 -7.23 15.43
N ALA A 55 2.68 -6.39 16.44
CA ALA A 55 2.87 -4.94 16.34
C ALA A 55 4.21 -4.54 16.97
N GLU A 56 5.01 -3.78 16.22
CA GLU A 56 6.29 -3.21 16.66
C GLU A 56 6.16 -1.69 16.72
N THR A 57 6.40 -1.11 17.89
CA THR A 57 6.38 0.35 18.09
C THR A 57 7.72 0.98 17.72
N CYS A 58 7.75 2.31 17.66
CA CYS A 58 8.93 3.08 17.26
C CYS A 58 9.48 2.68 15.87
N TYR A 59 8.61 2.20 14.96
CA TYR A 59 9.02 1.75 13.63
C TYR A 59 9.36 2.94 12.73
N VAL A 60 10.56 2.92 12.14
CA VAL A 60 11.02 3.93 11.20
C VAL A 60 10.63 3.51 9.78
N ASP A 61 9.45 3.93 9.32
CA ASP A 61 9.05 3.74 7.94
C ASP A 61 9.69 4.81 7.05
N SER A 62 10.48 4.40 6.05
CA SER A 62 11.18 5.35 5.17
C SER A 62 10.22 6.26 4.39
N PHE A 63 9.07 5.71 3.97
CA PHE A 63 8.08 6.45 3.19
C PHE A 63 7.43 7.55 4.03
N TYR A 64 6.93 7.23 5.24
CA TYR A 64 6.41 8.25 6.14
C TYR A 64 7.49 9.21 6.65
N ARG A 65 8.70 8.71 6.95
CA ARG A 65 9.79 9.54 7.49
C ARG A 65 10.21 10.64 6.53
N ASP A 66 10.19 10.35 5.23
CA ASP A 66 10.44 11.34 4.20
C ASP A 66 9.37 12.45 4.21
N SER A 67 8.08 12.09 4.20
CA SER A 67 6.98 13.06 4.35
C SER A 67 7.05 13.84 5.67
N TYR A 68 7.49 13.19 6.76
CA TYR A 68 7.63 13.83 8.06
C TYR A 68 8.58 15.02 8.01
N TYR A 69 9.82 14.82 7.56
CA TYR A 69 10.82 15.88 7.56
C TYR A 69 10.56 16.97 6.51
N HIS A 70 9.91 16.65 5.40
CA HIS A 70 9.61 17.63 4.36
C HIS A 70 8.33 18.43 4.63
N TYR A 71 7.46 17.98 5.53
CA TYR A 71 6.17 18.63 5.76
C TYR A 71 5.70 18.60 7.21
N PHE A 72 5.46 17.42 7.81
CA PHE A 72 4.81 17.32 9.12
C PHE A 72 5.64 17.93 10.25
N SER A 73 6.97 17.89 10.17
CA SER A 73 7.85 18.49 11.18
C SER A 73 7.79 20.02 11.22
N SER A 74 7.25 20.66 10.18
CA SER A 74 7.06 22.11 10.10
C SER A 74 5.71 22.59 10.62
N LYS A 75 4.81 21.66 10.99
CA LYS A 75 3.47 22.00 11.46
C LYS A 75 3.48 22.46 12.91
N LEU A 76 2.46 23.25 13.26
CA LEU A 76 2.20 23.66 14.64
C LEU A 76 1.84 22.46 15.53
N ASN A 77 1.05 21.52 15.01
CA ASN A 77 0.70 20.30 15.72
C ASN A 77 1.90 19.37 15.80
N CYS A 78 2.07 18.70 16.95
CA CYS A 78 3.11 17.70 17.13
C CYS A 78 2.69 16.38 16.50
N TYR A 79 3.35 15.99 15.41
CA TYR A 79 3.24 14.66 14.81
C TYR A 79 4.38 13.78 15.33
N SER A 80 4.08 12.52 15.67
CA SER A 80 5.15 11.55 15.93
C SER A 80 5.92 11.30 14.63
N ARG A 81 7.25 11.15 14.73
CA ARG A 81 8.10 10.73 13.60
C ARG A 81 8.11 9.22 13.40
N ASP A 82 7.71 8.48 14.43
CA ASP A 82 7.80 7.03 14.51
C ASP A 82 6.41 6.42 14.29
N CYS A 83 6.37 5.33 13.54
CA CYS A 83 5.17 4.58 13.18
C CYS A 83 5.03 3.32 14.03
N VAL A 84 3.93 2.59 13.82
CA VAL A 84 3.77 1.21 14.31
C VAL A 84 3.65 0.28 13.11
N ARG A 85 4.45 -0.80 13.08
CA ARG A 85 4.33 -1.84 12.04
C ARG A 85 3.58 -3.03 12.59
N ILE A 86 2.50 -3.43 11.92
CA ILE A 86 1.75 -4.63 12.22
C ILE A 86 2.09 -5.68 11.17
N SER A 87 2.87 -6.68 11.57
CA SER A 87 3.19 -7.87 10.80
C SER A 87 2.08 -8.92 10.91
N LEU A 88 1.80 -9.58 9.79
CA LEU A 88 0.73 -10.57 9.64
C LEU A 88 1.33 -11.97 9.51
N PHE A 89 0.79 -12.92 10.29
CA PHE A 89 1.20 -14.31 10.24
C PHE A 89 -0.02 -15.23 10.16
N ASP A 90 0.10 -16.31 9.40
CA ASP A 90 -0.89 -17.37 9.31
C ASP A 90 -0.74 -18.34 10.48
N GLY A 91 -1.81 -18.54 11.26
CA GLY A 91 -1.81 -19.29 12.50
C GLY A 91 -1.28 -18.51 13.69
N GLU A 92 -1.23 -19.18 14.85
CA GLU A 92 -0.77 -18.59 16.10
C GLU A 92 0.72 -18.28 16.08
N VAL A 93 1.11 -17.21 16.77
CA VAL A 93 2.50 -16.76 16.90
C VAL A 93 2.73 -16.40 18.34
N TYR A 94 3.87 -16.81 18.88
CA TYR A 94 4.31 -16.48 20.23
C TYR A 94 5.69 -15.84 20.21
N GLU A 95 6.03 -15.10 21.25
CA GLU A 95 7.31 -14.36 21.32
C GLU A 95 8.51 -15.31 21.24
N GLU A 96 8.40 -16.50 21.85
CA GLU A 96 9.46 -17.50 21.87
C GLU A 96 9.73 -18.09 20.48
N ASP A 97 8.78 -17.95 19.54
CA ASP A 97 8.96 -18.45 18.17
C ASP A 97 10.07 -17.72 17.41
N PHE A 98 10.39 -16.49 17.82
CA PHE A 98 11.42 -15.65 17.18
C PHE A 98 12.83 -15.95 17.71
N ALA A 99 12.95 -16.66 18.83
CA ALA A 99 14.25 -17.01 19.42
C ALA A 99 14.80 -18.36 18.93
N VAL A 100 13.98 -19.19 18.27
CA VAL A 100 14.32 -20.57 17.90
C VAL A 100 14.46 -20.72 16.38
N SER A 101 15.62 -21.21 15.92
CA SER A 101 15.94 -21.30 14.49
C SER A 101 14.98 -22.17 13.68
N ASP A 102 14.54 -23.31 14.21
CA ASP A 102 13.60 -24.19 13.50
C ASP A 102 12.21 -23.55 13.36
N LYS A 103 11.80 -22.79 14.39
CA LYS A 103 10.53 -22.05 14.37
C LYS A 103 10.59 -20.86 13.41
N TYR A 104 11.75 -20.23 13.25
CA TYR A 104 11.94 -19.17 12.26
C TYR A 104 11.62 -19.64 10.83
N ILE A 105 12.05 -20.84 10.43
CA ILE A 105 11.74 -21.41 9.11
C ILE A 105 10.22 -21.56 8.94
N SER A 106 9.52 -21.98 9.99
CA SER A 106 8.06 -22.05 10.00
C SER A 106 7.42 -20.67 9.90
N LEU A 107 7.88 -19.69 10.68
CA LEU A 107 7.40 -18.30 10.65
C LEU A 107 7.57 -17.68 9.26
N GLN A 108 8.69 -17.92 8.57
CA GLN A 108 8.90 -17.41 7.22
C GLN A 108 7.83 -17.91 6.24
N LYS A 109 7.45 -19.19 6.33
CA LYS A 109 6.38 -19.78 5.50
C LYS A 109 4.99 -19.26 5.88
N ARG A 110 4.81 -18.80 7.11
CA ARG A 110 3.56 -18.27 7.65
C ARG A 110 3.46 -16.75 7.54
N TYR A 111 4.52 -16.04 7.15
CA TYR A 111 4.47 -14.59 6.97
C TYR A 111 3.53 -14.21 5.83
N ARG A 112 2.65 -13.24 6.07
CA ARG A 112 1.58 -12.84 5.15
C ARG A 112 1.58 -11.34 4.81
N GLY A 113 2.51 -10.58 5.37
CA GLY A 113 2.72 -9.18 5.02
C GLY A 113 2.69 -8.27 6.22
N PHE A 114 2.44 -6.99 5.97
CA PHE A 114 2.40 -5.98 7.02
C PHE A 114 1.51 -4.79 6.66
N TYR A 115 1.09 -4.06 7.69
CA TYR A 115 0.62 -2.68 7.64
C TYR A 115 1.57 -1.78 8.41
N VAL A 116 1.76 -0.56 7.95
CA VAL A 116 2.34 0.53 8.72
C VAL A 116 1.21 1.45 9.14
N LEU A 117 1.01 1.59 10.44
CA LEU A 117 0.17 2.64 11.01
C LEU A 117 1.03 3.88 11.18
N ARG A 118 0.67 4.98 10.53
CA ARG A 118 1.33 6.28 10.63
C ARG A 118 0.52 7.23 11.51
N PRO A 119 1.16 8.18 12.19
CA PRO A 119 0.49 9.15 13.07
C PRO A 119 -0.17 10.30 12.28
N THR A 120 -0.90 10.00 11.20
CA THR A 120 -1.62 11.00 10.38
C THR A 120 -3.12 10.79 10.53
N PHE A 121 -3.73 11.44 11.53
CA PHE A 121 -5.16 11.26 11.83
C PHE A 121 -6.04 12.13 10.93
N PRO A 122 -7.19 11.61 10.44
CA PRO A 122 -7.74 10.27 10.73
C PRO A 122 -7.19 9.15 9.82
N HIS A 123 -6.43 9.48 8.78
CA HIS A 123 -5.94 8.54 7.75
C HIS A 123 -4.65 7.78 8.14
N ILE A 124 -4.75 6.91 9.16
CA ILE A 124 -3.57 6.27 9.77
C ILE A 124 -2.95 5.13 8.95
N ILE A 125 -3.67 4.57 7.98
CA ILE A 125 -3.15 3.45 7.18
C ILE A 125 -2.10 3.99 6.21
N GLY A 126 -0.84 3.66 6.46
CA GLY A 126 0.28 3.97 5.59
C GLY A 126 0.63 2.79 4.70
N ARG A 127 1.94 2.63 4.46
CA ARG A 127 2.49 1.58 3.60
C ARG A 127 2.11 0.19 4.08
N SER A 128 1.63 -0.65 3.17
CA SER A 128 1.27 -2.03 3.41
C SER A 128 1.65 -2.89 2.21
N VAL A 129 2.09 -4.11 2.47
CA VAL A 129 2.25 -5.15 1.45
C VAL A 129 1.64 -6.42 2.03
N ILE A 130 0.58 -6.92 1.40
CA ILE A 130 -0.20 -8.05 1.90
C ILE A 130 -0.20 -9.13 0.82
N SER A 131 0.06 -10.38 1.20
CA SER A 131 -0.11 -11.50 0.28
C SER A 131 -1.60 -11.74 0.01
N PRO A 132 -2.02 -12.01 -1.24
CA PRO A 132 -3.37 -12.47 -1.54
C PRO A 132 -3.80 -13.68 -0.71
N MET A 133 -2.84 -14.53 -0.28
CA MET A 133 -3.12 -15.68 0.58
C MET A 133 -3.64 -15.30 1.97
N ALA A 134 -3.47 -14.04 2.39
CA ALA A 134 -3.95 -13.50 3.67
C ALA A 134 -5.42 -13.06 3.60
N LEU A 135 -5.97 -12.86 2.40
CA LEU A 135 -7.30 -12.30 2.18
C LEU A 135 -8.36 -13.41 2.17
N LYS A 136 -9.56 -13.13 2.72
CA LYS A 136 -10.70 -14.07 2.71
C LYS A 136 -11.10 -14.44 1.28
N ASP A 137 -11.13 -13.45 0.41
CA ASP A 137 -11.27 -13.64 -1.03
C ASP A 137 -9.87 -13.67 -1.65
N SER A 138 -9.48 -14.84 -2.15
CA SER A 138 -8.17 -15.04 -2.78
C SER A 138 -8.29 -15.47 -4.24
N ASP A 139 -9.49 -15.45 -4.84
CA ASP A 139 -9.67 -15.87 -6.24
C ASP A 139 -9.42 -14.71 -7.22
N MET A 140 -8.23 -14.12 -7.08
CA MET A 140 -7.78 -12.98 -7.87
C MET A 140 -6.36 -13.18 -8.38
N ARG A 141 -6.08 -12.69 -9.58
CA ARG A 141 -4.73 -12.54 -10.12
C ARG A 141 -4.34 -11.09 -10.04
N ILE A 142 -3.30 -10.81 -9.28
CA ILE A 142 -2.75 -9.46 -9.13
C ILE A 142 -1.28 -9.42 -9.53
N CYS A 143 -0.82 -8.25 -9.94
CA CYS A 143 0.57 -7.90 -10.03
C CYS A 143 1.20 -8.07 -8.65
N VAL A 144 2.27 -8.85 -8.57
CA VAL A 144 3.02 -9.03 -7.33
C VAL A 144 4.51 -8.83 -7.55
N SER A 145 5.16 -8.35 -6.50
CA SER A 145 6.61 -8.26 -6.38
C SER A 145 7.04 -8.75 -4.99
N ASP A 146 8.33 -9.02 -4.87
CA ASP A 146 8.95 -9.52 -3.66
C ASP A 146 9.48 -8.37 -2.80
N PHE A 147 9.03 -8.29 -1.55
CA PHE A 147 9.42 -7.26 -0.61
C PHE A 147 10.13 -7.87 0.59
N SER A 148 11.33 -7.35 0.88
CA SER A 148 12.07 -7.72 2.09
C SER A 148 11.66 -6.82 3.25
N THR A 149 11.43 -7.42 4.41
CA THR A 149 11.05 -6.70 5.63
C THR A 149 11.63 -7.41 6.86
N THR A 150 11.38 -6.87 8.03
CA THR A 150 11.72 -7.50 9.31
C THR A 150 10.46 -7.67 10.16
N ALA A 151 10.53 -8.56 11.15
CA ALA A 151 9.57 -8.61 12.23
C ALA A 151 10.27 -9.21 13.45
N ASN A 152 10.23 -8.52 14.58
CA ASN A 152 10.91 -8.88 15.82
C ASN A 152 12.39 -9.26 15.59
N GLY A 153 13.11 -8.41 14.86
CA GLY A 153 14.54 -8.59 14.57
C GLY A 153 14.90 -9.62 13.48
N LEU A 154 13.96 -10.46 13.03
CA LEU A 154 14.20 -11.46 11.99
C LEU A 154 13.82 -10.93 10.60
N LYS A 155 14.46 -11.47 9.55
CA LYS A 155 14.19 -11.09 8.16
C LYS A 155 13.06 -11.92 7.56
N PHE A 156 12.13 -11.25 6.89
CA PHE A 156 11.02 -11.87 6.18
C PHE A 156 10.96 -11.37 4.74
N LYS A 157 10.29 -12.17 3.91
CA LYS A 157 10.02 -11.84 2.52
C LYS A 157 8.54 -12.06 2.26
N ILE A 158 7.90 -11.10 1.60
CA ILE A 158 6.48 -11.18 1.23
C ILE A 158 6.31 -10.93 -0.26
N CYS A 159 5.41 -11.69 -0.88
CA CYS A 159 4.98 -11.49 -2.26
C CYS A 159 3.60 -10.83 -2.26
N GLY A 160 3.51 -9.62 -2.79
CA GLY A 160 2.28 -8.82 -2.82
C GLY A 160 2.42 -7.56 -3.66
N PHE A 161 1.39 -6.71 -3.65
CA PHE A 161 1.43 -5.39 -4.28
C PHE A 161 1.55 -4.30 -3.21
N PRO A 162 2.38 -3.26 -3.41
CA PRO A 162 2.51 -2.17 -2.46
C PRO A 162 1.27 -1.27 -2.47
N HIS A 163 0.78 -0.94 -1.28
CA HIS A 163 -0.37 -0.08 -1.07
C HIS A 163 -0.07 0.94 0.03
N SER A 164 -0.69 2.10 -0.02
CA SER A 164 -0.75 3.06 1.08
C SER A 164 -2.05 3.85 0.94
N SER A 165 -2.70 4.22 2.05
CA SER A 165 -3.81 5.17 1.96
C SER A 165 -3.26 6.59 1.81
N GLN A 166 -4.01 7.47 1.15
CA GLN A 166 -3.68 8.90 1.06
C GLN A 166 -3.82 9.57 2.43
N ASP A 167 -2.95 10.54 2.77
CA ASP A 167 -3.11 11.38 3.98
C ASP A 167 -3.81 12.71 3.68
N THR A 168 -4.15 12.97 2.40
CA THR A 168 -4.79 14.21 1.92
C THR A 168 -3.96 15.49 2.08
N GLU A 169 -2.74 15.38 2.61
CA GLU A 169 -1.88 16.53 2.86
C GLU A 169 -0.58 16.47 2.04
N THR A 170 0.25 15.44 2.27
CA THR A 170 1.50 15.25 1.54
C THR A 170 1.32 14.39 0.30
N ILE A 171 0.40 13.44 0.34
CA ILE A 171 0.11 12.53 -0.77
C ILE A 171 -1.41 12.49 -1.01
N THR A 172 -1.81 12.76 -2.26
CA THR A 172 -3.18 12.51 -2.73
C THR A 172 -3.22 11.20 -3.50
N CYS A 173 -4.40 10.86 -4.05
CA CYS A 173 -4.61 9.67 -4.87
C CYS A 173 -3.58 9.51 -6.00
N ALA A 174 -3.18 10.60 -6.66
CA ALA A 174 -2.28 10.55 -7.80
C ALA A 174 -0.82 10.29 -7.38
N GLU A 175 -0.31 10.96 -6.34
CA GLU A 175 1.04 10.72 -5.82
C GLU A 175 1.15 9.33 -5.19
N THR A 176 0.10 8.88 -4.49
CA THR A 176 0.02 7.53 -3.92
C THR A 176 0.08 6.46 -5.03
N THR A 177 -0.64 6.70 -6.13
CA THR A 177 -0.63 5.84 -7.31
C THR A 177 0.75 5.81 -7.97
N LEU A 178 1.37 6.97 -8.19
CA LEU A 178 2.75 7.05 -8.72
C LEU A 178 3.72 6.29 -7.83
N TRP A 179 3.66 6.51 -6.51
CA TRP A 179 4.51 5.82 -5.55
C TRP A 179 4.34 4.31 -5.64
N ALA A 180 3.11 3.79 -5.62
CA ALA A 180 2.89 2.34 -5.65
C ALA A 180 3.39 1.69 -6.94
N VAL A 181 3.29 2.37 -8.09
CA VAL A 181 3.91 1.92 -9.35
C VAL A 181 5.43 1.88 -9.23
N MET A 182 6.05 2.95 -8.74
CA MET A 182 7.50 3.04 -8.56
C MET A 182 8.02 1.99 -7.56
N GLU A 183 7.30 1.78 -6.47
CA GLU A 183 7.58 0.80 -5.42
C GLU A 183 7.50 -0.63 -6.00
N TYR A 184 6.47 -0.92 -6.80
CA TYR A 184 6.30 -2.21 -7.46
C TYR A 184 7.43 -2.50 -8.46
N PHE A 185 7.65 -1.61 -9.42
CA PHE A 185 8.67 -1.79 -10.45
C PHE A 185 10.09 -1.78 -9.87
N GLY A 186 10.36 -0.93 -8.88
CA GLY A 186 11.65 -0.84 -8.20
C GLY A 186 12.04 -2.07 -7.40
N ASN A 187 11.05 -2.84 -6.90
CA ASN A 187 11.31 -4.14 -6.27
C ASN A 187 11.30 -5.30 -7.27
N LYS A 188 10.59 -5.15 -8.40
CA LYS A 188 10.43 -6.23 -9.39
C LYS A 188 11.56 -6.31 -10.41
N TYR A 189 12.10 -5.17 -10.82
CA TYR A 189 13.13 -5.11 -11.87
C TYR A 189 14.31 -4.24 -11.42
N PRO A 190 15.57 -4.72 -11.57
CA PRO A 190 16.77 -3.99 -11.13
C PRO A 190 16.99 -2.63 -11.81
N TYR A 191 16.36 -2.39 -12.96
CA TYR A 191 16.50 -1.15 -13.71
C TYR A 191 15.77 0.03 -13.06
N TYR A 192 14.65 -0.24 -12.36
CA TYR A 192 13.88 0.77 -11.66
C TYR A 192 14.29 0.85 -10.20
N LYS A 193 13.97 1.97 -9.55
CA LYS A 193 14.20 2.16 -8.12
C LYS A 193 12.93 2.65 -7.45
N PRO A 194 12.63 2.22 -6.22
CA PRO A 194 11.60 2.85 -5.40
C PRO A 194 11.88 4.35 -5.25
N VAL A 195 10.83 5.15 -5.15
CA VAL A 195 10.91 6.62 -5.09
C VAL A 195 10.24 7.10 -3.81
N GLN A 196 10.84 8.09 -3.15
CA GLN A 196 10.29 8.71 -1.95
C GLN A 196 9.23 9.77 -2.29
N PRO A 197 8.25 10.04 -1.41
CA PRO A 197 7.22 11.08 -1.61
C PRO A 197 7.78 12.44 -2.03
N SER A 198 8.80 12.95 -1.33
CA SER A 198 9.45 14.22 -1.58
C SER A 198 10.00 14.31 -3.00
N LYS A 199 10.52 13.20 -3.54
CA LYS A 199 11.05 13.15 -4.90
C LYS A 199 9.93 13.21 -5.95
N ILE A 200 8.80 12.55 -5.70
CA ILE A 200 7.61 12.65 -6.56
C ILE A 200 7.13 14.11 -6.59
N ILE A 201 6.97 14.73 -5.42
CA ILE A 201 6.57 16.13 -5.28
C ILE A 201 7.56 17.06 -6.00
N GLN A 202 8.86 16.82 -5.88
CA GLN A 202 9.89 17.61 -6.55
C GLN A 202 9.75 17.55 -8.08
N GLN A 203 9.53 16.36 -8.66
CA GLN A 203 9.36 16.23 -10.11
C GLN A 203 8.08 16.91 -10.62
N LEU A 204 7.05 16.97 -9.78
CA LEU A 204 5.78 17.62 -10.12
C LEU A 204 5.84 19.16 -9.99
N ASN A 205 6.69 19.68 -9.10
CA ASN A 205 6.90 21.13 -8.96
C ASN A 205 7.37 21.79 -10.25
N ASP A 206 8.22 21.11 -11.03
CA ASP A 206 8.77 21.65 -12.29
C ASP A 206 7.68 21.88 -13.36
N LEU A 207 6.51 21.25 -13.21
CA LEU A 207 5.36 21.40 -14.10
C LEU A 207 4.27 22.32 -13.56
N SER A 208 4.31 22.66 -12.28
CA SER A 208 3.15 23.27 -11.63
C SER A 208 3.28 24.77 -11.47
N TYR A 209 2.19 25.47 -11.79
CA TYR A 209 2.03 26.89 -11.48
C TYR A 209 1.59 27.13 -10.03
N GLU A 210 1.26 26.07 -9.29
CA GLU A 210 0.81 26.12 -7.90
C GLU A 210 1.68 25.24 -6.97
N ARG A 211 1.66 25.57 -5.67
CA ARG A 211 2.32 24.76 -4.62
C ARG A 211 1.84 23.30 -4.69
N GLN A 212 2.77 22.35 -4.67
CA GLN A 212 2.43 20.91 -4.69
C GLN A 212 2.13 20.31 -3.30
N VAL A 213 2.38 21.07 -2.22
CA VAL A 213 2.01 20.65 -0.87
C VAL A 213 1.31 21.80 -0.15
N PRO A 214 0.08 21.60 0.38
CA PRO A 214 -0.76 20.41 0.20
C PRO A 214 -1.20 20.24 -1.26
N SER A 215 -1.22 19.00 -1.76
CA SER A 215 -1.57 18.72 -3.16
C SER A 215 -3.08 18.82 -3.39
N ARG A 216 -3.46 19.35 -4.56
CA ARG A 216 -4.86 19.40 -5.05
C ARG A 216 -5.20 18.24 -6.00
N GLY A 217 -4.31 17.26 -6.12
CA GLY A 217 -4.38 16.20 -7.12
C GLY A 217 -3.66 16.55 -8.43
N LEU A 218 -3.60 15.59 -9.35
CA LEU A 218 -2.86 15.71 -10.61
C LEU A 218 -3.75 15.43 -11.81
N ALA A 219 -3.55 16.20 -12.87
CA ALA A 219 -4.12 15.91 -14.18
C ALA A 219 -3.40 14.70 -14.82
N VAL A 220 -4.10 13.98 -15.71
CA VAL A 220 -3.59 12.77 -16.37
C VAL A 220 -2.26 13.00 -17.09
N HIS A 221 -2.08 14.17 -17.71
CA HIS A 221 -0.82 14.51 -18.39
C HIS A 221 0.35 14.74 -17.41
N GLN A 222 0.08 15.25 -16.19
CA GLN A 222 1.11 15.41 -15.15
C GLN A 222 1.55 14.04 -14.62
N ILE A 223 0.62 13.11 -14.42
CA ILE A 223 0.93 11.71 -14.05
C ILE A 223 1.78 11.06 -15.15
N SER A 224 1.38 11.20 -16.42
CA SER A 224 2.10 10.65 -17.57
C SER A 224 3.52 11.22 -17.68
N TYR A 225 3.69 12.52 -17.41
CA TYR A 225 5.00 13.17 -17.40
C TYR A 225 5.87 12.68 -16.25
N ALA A 226 5.35 12.62 -15.03
CA ALA A 226 6.11 12.17 -13.86
C ALA A 226 6.67 10.75 -14.07
N LEU A 227 5.84 9.83 -14.59
CA LEU A 227 6.29 8.49 -14.94
C LEU A 227 7.37 8.50 -16.03
N LYS A 228 7.30 9.41 -17.01
CA LYS A 228 8.32 9.55 -18.05
C LYS A 228 9.66 9.99 -17.46
N GLU A 229 9.66 10.94 -16.54
CA GLU A 229 10.88 11.38 -15.83
C GLU A 229 11.47 10.27 -14.96
N PHE A 230 10.66 9.33 -14.48
CA PHE A 230 11.12 8.12 -13.82
C PHE A 230 11.54 6.99 -14.78
N GLY A 231 11.59 7.24 -16.08
CA GLY A 231 12.10 6.32 -17.10
C GLY A 231 11.07 5.41 -17.75
N PHE A 232 9.77 5.66 -17.55
CA PHE A 232 8.71 4.86 -18.19
C PHE A 232 8.29 5.43 -19.55
N GLY A 233 8.08 4.53 -20.53
CA GLY A 233 7.43 4.86 -21.79
C GLY A 233 5.92 4.95 -21.64
N THR A 234 5.39 6.07 -21.14
CA THR A 234 3.95 6.22 -20.89
C THR A 234 3.13 6.46 -22.15
N ARG A 235 1.91 5.91 -22.17
CA ARG A 235 0.89 6.16 -23.20
C ARG A 235 -0.48 6.29 -22.55
N ILE A 236 -1.22 7.32 -22.96
CA ILE A 236 -2.57 7.59 -22.46
C ILE A 236 -3.58 6.94 -23.41
N TYR A 237 -4.51 6.16 -22.85
CA TYR A 237 -5.61 5.51 -23.56
C TYR A 237 -6.94 6.06 -23.03
N GLY A 238 -7.86 6.40 -23.94
CA GLY A 238 -9.19 6.87 -23.58
C GLY A 238 -10.29 5.91 -24.03
N LYS A 239 -11.23 5.56 -23.15
CA LYS A 239 -12.35 4.65 -23.49
C LYS A 239 -13.16 5.14 -24.71
N LYS A 240 -13.40 6.46 -24.82
CA LYS A 240 -14.08 7.06 -25.99
C LYS A 240 -13.33 6.83 -27.32
N GLN A 241 -12.01 6.72 -27.28
CA GLN A 241 -11.17 6.53 -28.47
C GLN A 241 -11.09 5.06 -28.88
N TYR A 242 -11.06 4.14 -27.91
CA TYR A 242 -10.80 2.71 -28.17
C TYR A 242 -12.05 1.82 -28.11
N GLY A 243 -13.19 2.33 -27.62
CA GLY A 243 -14.45 1.58 -27.57
C GLY A 243 -14.29 0.22 -26.88
N ASP A 244 -14.72 -0.85 -27.54
CA ASP A 244 -14.69 -2.22 -27.03
C ASP A 244 -13.26 -2.76 -26.83
N GLU A 245 -12.27 -2.25 -27.57
CA GLU A 245 -10.86 -2.66 -27.41
C GLU A 245 -10.24 -2.12 -26.12
N PHE A 246 -10.86 -1.13 -25.46
CA PHE A 246 -10.32 -0.53 -24.24
C PHE A 246 -10.18 -1.56 -23.11
N GLU A 247 -11.20 -2.38 -22.89
CA GLU A 247 -11.17 -3.41 -21.83
C GLU A 247 -10.16 -4.52 -22.16
N ARG A 248 -10.00 -4.85 -23.44
CA ARG A 248 -8.98 -5.80 -23.90
C ARG A 248 -7.58 -5.27 -23.64
N LEU A 249 -7.31 -4.01 -23.96
CA LEU A 249 -6.04 -3.35 -23.65
C LEU A 249 -5.76 -3.34 -22.15
N LEU A 250 -6.76 -2.97 -21.34
CA LEU A 250 -6.65 -2.98 -19.87
C LEU A 250 -6.22 -4.36 -19.36
N SER A 251 -6.92 -5.42 -19.81
CA SER A 251 -6.61 -6.81 -19.44
C SER A 251 -5.20 -7.22 -19.87
N CYS A 252 -4.80 -6.94 -21.12
CA CYS A 252 -3.48 -7.32 -21.63
C CYS A 252 -2.33 -6.76 -20.79
N TYR A 253 -2.39 -5.49 -20.37
CA TYR A 253 -1.35 -4.90 -19.54
C TYR A 253 -1.30 -5.53 -18.15
N VAL A 254 -2.46 -5.66 -17.49
CA VAL A 254 -2.55 -6.24 -16.14
C VAL A 254 -2.05 -7.70 -16.14
N GLU A 255 -2.45 -8.49 -17.14
CA GLU A 255 -1.99 -9.88 -17.30
C GLU A 255 -0.51 -9.99 -17.65
N SER A 256 0.05 -8.97 -18.32
CA SER A 256 1.50 -8.84 -18.55
C SER A 256 2.27 -8.41 -17.29
N GLY A 257 1.60 -8.25 -16.14
CA GLY A 257 2.20 -7.80 -14.90
C GLY A 257 2.57 -6.32 -14.89
N ILE A 258 1.89 -5.50 -15.70
CA ILE A 258 2.07 -4.05 -15.80
C ILE A 258 0.85 -3.39 -15.14
N PRO A 259 0.97 -2.84 -13.91
CA PRO A 259 -0.13 -2.13 -13.27
C PRO A 259 -0.45 -0.85 -14.05
N LEU A 260 -1.73 -0.53 -14.17
CA LEU A 260 -2.21 0.63 -14.92
C LEU A 260 -2.78 1.71 -14.01
N VAL A 261 -2.38 2.96 -14.26
CA VAL A 261 -3.03 4.12 -13.65
C VAL A 261 -4.33 4.40 -14.39
N VAL A 262 -5.45 4.29 -13.70
CA VAL A 262 -6.78 4.53 -14.23
C VAL A 262 -7.30 5.85 -13.69
N ALA A 263 -7.57 6.79 -14.59
CA ALA A 263 -8.25 8.03 -14.27
C ALA A 263 -9.75 7.87 -14.55
N ILE A 264 -10.58 8.07 -13.53
CA ILE A 264 -12.04 8.05 -13.62
C ILE A 264 -12.60 9.42 -13.23
N GLN A 265 -13.78 9.74 -13.73
CA GLN A 265 -14.52 10.95 -13.35
C GLN A 265 -15.94 10.56 -13.02
N ASN A 266 -16.46 11.07 -11.90
CA ASN A 266 -17.86 10.86 -11.54
C ASN A 266 -18.76 11.76 -12.40
N GLU A 267 -19.61 11.15 -13.23
CA GLU A 267 -20.58 11.86 -14.06
C GLU A 267 -21.62 12.53 -13.15
N GLY A 268 -21.51 13.85 -12.97
CA GLY A 268 -22.43 14.68 -12.18
C GLY A 268 -21.78 15.50 -11.07
N ALA A 269 -20.66 15.02 -10.49
CA ALA A 269 -19.93 15.75 -9.43
C ALA A 269 -18.69 16.49 -9.94
N GLY A 270 -18.21 16.17 -11.15
CA GLY A 270 -17.00 16.77 -11.73
C GLY A 270 -15.69 16.35 -11.04
N ILE A 271 -15.76 15.51 -10.01
CA ILE A 271 -14.60 15.03 -9.25
C ILE A 271 -13.91 13.91 -10.05
N GLY A 272 -12.64 14.14 -10.39
CA GLY A 272 -11.75 13.14 -10.96
C GLY A 272 -11.01 12.35 -9.87
N HIS A 273 -10.72 11.09 -10.14
CA HIS A 273 -9.96 10.23 -9.23
C HIS A 273 -8.96 9.37 -10.01
N ALA A 274 -7.79 9.12 -9.41
CA ALA A 274 -6.77 8.24 -9.93
C ALA A 274 -6.69 6.97 -9.07
N LEU A 275 -6.73 5.82 -9.73
CA LEU A 275 -6.69 4.49 -9.14
C LEU A 275 -5.63 3.64 -9.82
N LEU A 276 -5.28 2.51 -9.19
CA LEU A 276 -4.43 1.49 -9.80
C LEU A 276 -5.23 0.23 -10.12
N ALA A 277 -5.24 -0.14 -11.41
CA ALA A 277 -5.63 -1.47 -11.83
C ALA A 277 -4.41 -2.39 -11.76
N VAL A 278 -4.43 -3.30 -10.79
CA VAL A 278 -3.31 -4.20 -10.48
C VAL A 278 -3.64 -5.66 -10.77
N GLY A 279 -4.90 -5.98 -11.04
CA GLY A 279 -5.33 -7.36 -11.16
C GLY A 279 -6.77 -7.49 -11.62
N ARG A 280 -7.25 -8.73 -11.65
CA ARG A 280 -8.64 -9.10 -11.92
C ARG A 280 -9.05 -10.31 -11.09
N GLU A 281 -10.35 -10.47 -10.91
CA GLU A 281 -10.92 -11.73 -10.44
C GLU A 281 -10.70 -12.84 -11.48
N ASN A 282 -10.53 -14.07 -11.01
CA ASN A 282 -10.45 -15.23 -11.89
C ASN A 282 -11.85 -15.54 -12.44
N ASP A 283 -12.16 -15.05 -13.63
CA ASP A 283 -13.33 -15.51 -14.37
C ASP A 283 -13.00 -16.84 -15.08
N TYR A 284 -13.63 -17.93 -14.64
CA TYR A 284 -13.46 -19.27 -15.20
C TYR A 284 -13.90 -19.37 -16.67
N LEU A 285 -14.65 -18.38 -17.20
CA LEU A 285 -15.11 -18.35 -18.59
C LEU A 285 -14.07 -17.79 -19.58
N THR A 286 -13.02 -17.12 -19.10
CA THR A 286 -11.99 -16.48 -19.94
C THR A 286 -10.59 -16.99 -19.59
N ARG A 287 -10.37 -18.30 -19.76
CA ARG A 287 -9.04 -18.89 -19.66
C ARG A 287 -8.22 -18.57 -20.90
N PHE A 288 -7.52 -17.43 -20.87
CA PHE A 288 -6.43 -17.16 -21.81
C PHE A 288 -5.35 -18.26 -21.74
N ASP A 289 -5.21 -18.93 -20.59
CA ASP A 289 -4.31 -20.08 -20.37
C ASP A 289 -4.70 -21.32 -21.22
N GLU A 290 -5.93 -21.38 -21.76
CA GLU A 290 -6.39 -22.43 -22.67
C GLU A 290 -6.27 -22.04 -24.15
N LEU A 291 -5.85 -20.80 -24.45
CA LEU A 291 -5.56 -20.38 -25.81
C LEU A 291 -4.34 -21.15 -26.32
N LYS A 292 -4.58 -22.14 -27.19
CA LYS A 292 -3.51 -22.79 -27.93
C LYS A 292 -2.89 -21.76 -28.87
N PRO A 293 -1.57 -21.56 -28.84
CA PRO A 293 -0.92 -20.68 -29.79
C PRO A 293 -1.23 -21.15 -31.22
N TYR A 294 -1.62 -20.21 -32.07
CA TYR A 294 -1.76 -20.48 -33.49
C TYR A 294 -0.36 -20.62 -34.09
N ILE A 295 0.08 -21.87 -34.23
CA ILE A 295 1.33 -22.20 -34.91
C ILE A 295 0.97 -22.38 -36.39
N ASN A 296 1.37 -21.41 -37.22
CA ASN A 296 1.43 -21.58 -38.68
C ASN A 296 2.64 -22.43 -39.05
#